data_AF-A0A1G7W7Z6-F1
#
_entry.id   AF-A0A1G7W7Z6-F1
#
_cell.length_a   1.000
_cell.length_b   1.000
_cell.length_c   1.000
_cell.angle_alpha   90.00
_cell.angle_beta   90.00
_cell.angle_gamma   90.00
#
_symmetry.space_group_name_H-M   'P 1'
#
loop_
_entity.id
_entity.type
_entity.pdbx_description
1 polymer ?
#
loop_
_entity_poly.entity_id
_entity_poly.type
_entity_poly.pdbx_seq_one_letter_code
_entity_poly.pdbx_strand_id
1 'polypeptide(L)'
;MKIEEIDISHPDKPIFPDSEINKLDLVRYYEKIADKMLPYLKDRPLTLQRFPDGIDSDGFYQKNSADYFPDFIESISIETKEGRNTQVICNDKKTLIYLANQGVITFHIWLSKKEDLHTPDKVIFDLDPPKDAFEKVKEATQKIGDFLQKEGKNPHVMTTGKSGFHVWYDIRRTKDFDERREEAKSLAKNMKEKHPEILTTATRKDNRDNKVFIDYLRNAYGQTSVCPYSLRPIPSAGVATPLDWEELSKIEKPDQYSFSNIFRRLGQKA
;
A
#
# COMPACT_ATOMS: atom_id res chain seq x y z
N MET A 1 -3.34 -14.46 26.42
CA MET A 1 -2.84 -13.07 26.36
C MET A 1 -3.79 -12.27 25.47
N LYS A 2 -4.21 -11.08 25.90
CA LYS A 2 -5.15 -10.22 25.17
C LYS A 2 -4.51 -8.89 24.78
N ILE A 3 -4.84 -8.40 23.59
CA ILE A 3 -4.48 -7.06 23.10
C ILE A 3 -5.74 -6.47 22.48
N GLU A 4 -6.19 -5.29 22.94
CA GLU A 4 -7.45 -4.66 22.51
C GLU A 4 -8.64 -5.65 22.54
N GLU A 5 -8.78 -6.39 23.64
CA GLU A 5 -9.82 -7.42 23.87
C GLU A 5 -9.75 -8.66 22.94
N ILE A 6 -8.76 -8.76 22.06
CA ILE A 6 -8.54 -9.91 21.18
C ILE A 6 -7.61 -10.93 21.83
N ASP A 7 -8.03 -12.19 21.89
CA ASP A 7 -7.17 -13.31 22.31
C ASP A 7 -6.17 -13.67 21.20
N ILE A 8 -4.88 -13.53 21.50
CA ILE A 8 -3.80 -13.86 20.56
C ILE A 8 -3.49 -15.35 20.68
N SER A 9 -3.90 -16.13 19.68
CA SER A 9 -3.56 -17.57 19.59
C SER A 9 -2.09 -17.73 19.17
N HIS A 10 -1.44 -18.86 19.42
CA HIS A 10 -0.09 -19.18 18.89
C HIS A 10 0.91 -17.98 18.83
N PRO A 11 1.12 -17.24 19.94
CA PRO A 11 1.87 -15.98 19.92
C PRO A 11 3.32 -16.17 19.45
N ASP A 12 3.93 -17.30 19.80
CA ASP A 12 5.32 -17.62 19.49
C ASP A 12 5.52 -18.17 18.07
N LYS A 13 4.45 -18.30 17.27
CA LYS A 13 4.56 -18.80 15.90
C LYS A 13 5.48 -17.87 15.08
N PRO A 14 6.57 -18.39 14.47
CA PRO A 14 7.43 -17.58 13.60
C PRO A 14 6.65 -17.06 12.39
N ILE A 15 6.74 -15.76 12.11
CA ILE A 15 6.14 -15.14 10.93
C ILE A 15 7.22 -14.65 9.96
N PHE A 16 8.29 -14.03 10.47
CA PHE A 16 9.49 -13.70 9.70
C PHE A 16 10.71 -14.34 10.38
N PRO A 17 11.08 -15.59 10.00
CA PRO A 17 12.16 -16.32 10.68
C PRO A 17 13.50 -15.58 10.68
N ASP A 18 13.93 -15.04 9.53
CA ASP A 18 15.21 -14.31 9.40
C ASP A 18 15.30 -13.03 10.25
N SER A 19 14.15 -12.41 10.54
CA SER A 19 14.07 -11.21 11.39
C SER A 19 13.66 -11.54 12.83
N GLU A 20 13.53 -12.83 13.18
CA GLU A 20 13.08 -13.33 14.48
C GLU A 20 11.72 -12.75 14.94
N ILE A 21 10.82 -12.42 14.00
CA ILE A 21 9.50 -11.84 14.30
C ILE A 21 8.48 -12.97 14.39
N ASN A 22 7.87 -13.14 15.57
CA ASN A 22 6.76 -14.06 15.77
C ASN A 22 5.40 -13.35 15.59
N LYS A 23 4.30 -14.08 15.77
CA LYS A 23 2.95 -13.54 15.59
C LYS A 23 2.59 -12.46 16.62
N LEU A 24 3.05 -12.59 17.86
CA LEU A 24 2.85 -11.54 18.86
C LEU A 24 3.53 -10.24 18.44
N ASP A 25 4.74 -10.31 17.91
CA ASP A 25 5.48 -9.15 17.42
C ASP A 25 4.77 -8.49 16.23
N LEU A 26 4.25 -9.29 15.28
CA LEU A 26 3.40 -8.80 14.19
C LEU A 26 2.18 -8.03 14.72
N VAL A 27 1.47 -8.61 15.70
CA VAL A 27 0.28 -7.97 16.29
C VAL A 27 0.65 -6.67 17.00
N ARG A 28 1.72 -6.68 17.80
CA ARG A 28 2.21 -5.50 18.53
C ARG A 28 2.68 -4.39 17.61
N TYR A 29 3.23 -4.72 16.44
CA TYR A 29 3.53 -3.72 15.42
C TYR A 29 2.27 -2.99 14.99
N TYR A 30 1.22 -3.74 14.64
CA TYR A 30 -0.04 -3.16 14.18
C TYR A 30 -0.79 -2.40 15.27
N GLU A 31 -0.72 -2.87 16.53
CA GLU A 31 -1.21 -2.13 17.69
C GLU A 31 -0.51 -0.76 17.82
N LYS A 32 0.82 -0.73 17.78
CA LYS A 32 1.62 0.49 17.97
C LYS A 32 1.49 1.48 16.81
N ILE A 33 1.34 1.00 15.58
CA ILE A 33 1.26 1.85 14.39
C ILE A 33 -0.17 2.32 14.07
N ALA A 34 -1.18 1.75 14.75
CA ALA A 34 -2.59 1.94 14.43
C ALA A 34 -2.99 3.41 14.28
N ASP A 35 -2.59 4.28 15.20
CA ASP A 35 -2.99 5.70 15.19
C ASP A 35 -2.46 6.45 13.94
N LYS A 36 -1.35 5.97 13.35
CA LYS A 36 -0.80 6.51 12.09
C LYS A 36 -1.40 5.81 10.86
N MET A 37 -1.76 4.53 10.96
CA MET A 37 -2.24 3.72 9.85
C MET A 37 -3.75 3.86 9.59
N LEU A 38 -4.56 3.94 10.65
CA LEU A 38 -6.03 3.96 10.57
C LEU A 38 -6.59 5.10 9.69
N PRO A 39 -6.03 6.34 9.68
CA PRO A 39 -6.48 7.38 8.76
C PRO A 39 -6.44 6.97 7.28
N TYR A 40 -5.51 6.09 6.89
CA TYR A 40 -5.39 5.59 5.51
C TYR A 40 -6.34 4.44 5.22
N LEU A 41 -6.66 3.61 6.22
CA LEU A 41 -7.59 2.47 6.12
C LEU A 41 -9.06 2.92 6.13
N LYS A 42 -9.34 4.03 6.82
CA LYS A 42 -10.69 4.45 7.18
C LYS A 42 -11.67 4.42 5.99
N ASP A 43 -12.74 3.66 6.19
CA ASP A 43 -13.87 3.48 5.28
C ASP A 43 -13.49 2.87 3.92
N ARG A 44 -12.33 2.24 3.78
CA ARG A 44 -11.89 1.61 2.53
C ARG A 44 -12.07 0.10 2.57
N PRO A 45 -12.67 -0.50 1.52
CA PRO A 45 -12.62 -1.94 1.34
C PRO A 45 -11.18 -2.44 1.27
N LEU A 46 -10.94 -3.61 1.87
CA LEU A 46 -9.61 -4.20 1.98
C LEU A 46 -9.48 -5.47 1.15
N THR A 47 -8.32 -5.60 0.51
CA THR A 47 -7.75 -6.90 0.14
C THR A 47 -6.64 -7.22 1.14
N LEU A 48 -6.73 -8.39 1.77
CA LEU A 48 -5.82 -8.82 2.83
C LEU A 48 -4.80 -9.82 2.26
N GLN A 49 -3.51 -9.63 2.52
CA GLN A 49 -2.48 -10.61 2.19
C GLN A 49 -2.07 -11.36 3.46
N ARG A 50 -2.41 -12.66 3.51
CA ARG A 50 -2.26 -13.50 4.70
C ARG A 50 -1.13 -14.51 4.56
N PHE A 51 -0.42 -14.73 5.66
CA PHE A 51 0.61 -15.74 5.85
C PHE A 51 0.41 -16.40 7.23
N PRO A 52 -0.60 -17.28 7.40
CA PRO A 52 -0.92 -17.88 8.68
C PRO A 52 0.22 -18.70 9.31
N ASP A 53 1.13 -19.20 8.46
CA ASP A 53 2.28 -20.04 8.80
C ASP A 53 3.63 -19.35 8.52
N GLY A 54 3.62 -18.02 8.37
CA GLY A 54 4.82 -17.22 8.12
C GLY A 54 5.20 -17.10 6.65
N ILE A 55 6.18 -16.23 6.36
CA ILE A 55 6.54 -15.83 4.99
C ILE A 55 7.29 -16.89 4.18
N ASP A 56 7.84 -17.90 4.85
CA ASP A 56 8.53 -19.04 4.19
C ASP A 56 7.53 -20.09 3.68
N SER A 57 6.25 -19.96 4.06
CA SER A 57 5.13 -20.75 3.54
C SER A 57 4.32 -19.95 2.52
N ASP A 58 3.48 -20.64 1.76
CA ASP A 58 2.57 -19.99 0.81
C ASP A 58 1.58 -19.05 1.53
N GLY A 59 1.60 -17.78 1.12
CA GLY A 59 0.58 -16.81 1.47
C GLY A 59 -0.52 -16.72 0.43
N PHE A 60 -1.62 -16.06 0.78
CA PHE A 60 -2.75 -15.85 -0.14
C PHE A 60 -3.37 -14.47 0.02
N TYR A 61 -4.02 -14.02 -1.05
CA TYR A 61 -4.86 -12.82 -1.03
C TYR A 61 -6.30 -13.19 -0.71
N GLN A 62 -6.90 -12.50 0.25
CA GLN A 62 -8.27 -12.64 0.66
C GLN A 62 -9.02 -11.33 0.41
N LYS A 63 -9.97 -11.36 -0.53
CA LYS A 63 -10.92 -10.26 -0.75
C LYS A 63 -12.18 -10.45 0.08
N ASN A 64 -12.71 -11.67 0.10
CA ASN A 64 -13.92 -11.98 0.85
C ASN A 64 -13.65 -12.09 2.34
N SER A 65 -14.44 -11.39 3.15
CA SER A 65 -14.54 -11.58 4.60
C SER A 65 -14.86 -13.03 4.88
N ALA A 66 -14.25 -13.60 5.91
CA ALA A 66 -14.51 -14.99 6.27
C ALA A 66 -15.75 -15.07 7.16
N ASP A 67 -16.53 -16.13 7.02
CA ASP A 67 -17.76 -16.35 7.78
C ASP A 67 -17.54 -16.43 9.30
N TYR A 68 -16.32 -16.76 9.73
CA TYR A 68 -15.93 -16.83 11.14
C TYR A 68 -15.43 -15.49 11.71
N PHE A 69 -15.37 -14.42 10.92
CA PHE A 69 -14.99 -13.11 11.45
C PHE A 69 -16.08 -12.62 12.42
N PRO A 70 -15.71 -12.10 13.60
CA PRO A 70 -16.67 -11.62 14.60
C PRO A 70 -17.57 -10.50 14.06
N ASP A 71 -18.78 -10.38 14.59
CA ASP A 71 -19.79 -9.39 14.16
C ASP A 71 -19.35 -7.92 14.30
N PHE A 72 -18.33 -7.62 15.12
CA PHE A 72 -17.79 -6.27 15.22
C PHE A 72 -16.94 -5.87 13.99
N ILE A 73 -16.52 -6.83 13.17
CA ILE A 73 -15.76 -6.58 11.94
C ILE A 73 -16.72 -6.09 10.87
N GLU A 74 -16.68 -4.80 10.60
CA GLU A 74 -17.46 -4.21 9.51
C GLU A 74 -17.05 -4.79 8.15
N SER A 75 -18.03 -5.02 7.28
CA SER A 75 -17.80 -5.41 5.90
C SER A 75 -18.80 -4.75 4.95
N ILE A 76 -18.44 -4.69 3.67
CA ILE A 76 -19.30 -4.17 2.60
C ILE A 76 -19.40 -5.17 1.46
N SER A 77 -20.60 -5.31 0.92
CA SER A 77 -20.86 -6.11 -0.27
C SER A 77 -20.59 -5.31 -1.54
N ILE A 78 -19.80 -5.88 -2.45
CA ILE A 78 -19.28 -5.25 -3.64
C ILE A 78 -19.61 -6.10 -4.85
N GLU A 79 -20.19 -5.48 -5.87
CA GLU A 79 -20.39 -6.12 -7.16
C GLU A 79 -19.11 -6.09 -7.99
N THR A 80 -18.78 -7.22 -8.59
CA THR A 80 -17.61 -7.43 -9.43
C THR A 80 -18.03 -8.16 -10.70
N LYS A 81 -17.16 -8.18 -11.71
CA LYS A 81 -17.42 -8.93 -12.95
C LYS A 81 -17.61 -10.43 -12.72
N GLU A 82 -17.07 -10.97 -11.63
CA GLU A 82 -17.10 -12.39 -11.28
C GLU A 82 -18.22 -12.73 -10.27
N GLY A 83 -19.07 -11.75 -9.92
CA GLY A 83 -20.14 -11.90 -8.93
C GLY A 83 -20.00 -10.92 -7.78
N ARG A 84 -20.38 -11.33 -6.57
CA ARG A 84 -20.41 -10.46 -5.39
C ARG A 84 -19.30 -10.86 -4.42
N ASN A 85 -18.54 -9.86 -3.96
CA ASN A 85 -17.53 -10.02 -2.93
C ASN A 85 -17.91 -9.23 -1.68
N THR A 86 -17.73 -9.78 -0.49
CA THR A 86 -17.95 -9.05 0.78
C THR A 86 -16.58 -8.69 1.35
N GLN A 87 -16.14 -7.43 1.28
CA GLN A 87 -14.80 -7.03 1.71
C GLN A 87 -14.82 -6.39 3.10
N VAL A 88 -13.75 -6.59 3.87
CA VAL A 88 -13.61 -6.02 5.21
C VAL A 88 -13.38 -4.50 5.13
N ILE A 89 -13.93 -3.78 6.10
CA ILE A 89 -13.62 -2.39 6.41
C ILE A 89 -12.89 -2.35 7.77
N CYS A 90 -11.71 -1.73 7.82
CA CYS A 90 -10.95 -1.58 9.06
C CYS A 90 -10.97 -0.12 9.51
N ASN A 91 -11.81 0.16 10.51
CA ASN A 91 -12.04 1.51 11.02
C ASN A 91 -11.47 1.76 12.43
N ASP A 92 -11.00 0.71 13.10
CA ASP A 92 -10.50 0.80 14.46
C ASP A 92 -9.33 -0.16 14.73
N LYS A 93 -8.67 0.09 15.85
CA LYS A 93 -7.49 -0.66 16.30
C LYS A 93 -7.82 -2.13 16.61
N LYS A 94 -9.00 -2.41 17.15
CA LYS A 94 -9.46 -3.77 17.50
C LYS A 94 -9.58 -4.65 16.24
N THR A 95 -10.17 -4.12 15.18
CA THR A 95 -10.27 -4.75 13.85
C THR A 95 -8.88 -4.98 13.26
N LEU A 96 -8.00 -3.97 13.30
CA LEU A 96 -6.64 -4.09 12.79
C LEU A 96 -5.85 -5.22 13.49
N ILE A 97 -5.93 -5.29 14.81
CA ILE A 97 -5.28 -6.33 15.63
C ILE A 97 -5.87 -7.70 15.37
N TYR A 98 -7.21 -7.80 15.26
CA TYR A 98 -7.85 -9.05 14.90
C TYR A 98 -7.35 -9.57 13.56
N LEU A 99 -7.29 -8.71 12.54
CA LEU A 99 -6.80 -9.08 11.20
C LEU A 99 -5.32 -9.50 11.23
N ALA A 100 -4.47 -8.79 11.97
CA ALA A 100 -3.07 -9.19 12.18
C ALA A 100 -2.97 -10.57 12.86
N ASN A 101 -3.81 -10.85 13.86
CA ASN A 101 -3.88 -12.15 14.55
C ASN A 101 -4.37 -13.28 13.62
N GLN A 102 -5.14 -12.95 12.57
CA GLN A 102 -5.51 -13.86 11.47
C GLN A 102 -4.37 -14.09 10.47
N GLY A 103 -3.17 -13.58 10.73
CA GLY A 103 -1.98 -13.74 9.88
C GLY A 103 -1.93 -12.75 8.72
N VAL A 104 -2.69 -11.65 8.76
CA VAL A 104 -2.56 -10.58 7.75
C VAL A 104 -1.22 -9.87 7.95
N ILE A 105 -0.34 -9.97 6.94
CA ILE A 105 0.90 -9.21 6.89
C ILE A 105 0.70 -7.92 6.11
N THR A 106 0.03 -7.97 4.95
CA THR A 106 -0.15 -6.79 4.09
C THR A 106 -1.61 -6.38 3.97
N PHE A 107 -1.91 -5.11 4.19
CA PHE A 107 -3.21 -4.50 3.94
C PHE A 107 -3.18 -3.75 2.62
N HIS A 108 -4.12 -4.06 1.73
CA HIS A 108 -4.30 -3.35 0.47
C HIS A 108 -5.64 -2.62 0.48
N ILE A 109 -5.60 -1.31 0.22
CA ILE A 109 -6.77 -0.43 0.27
C ILE A 109 -7.25 -0.08 -1.13
N TRP A 110 -8.57 0.07 -1.29
CA TRP A 110 -9.16 0.70 -2.46
C TRP A 110 -8.83 2.20 -2.54
N LEU A 111 -8.92 2.77 -3.75
CA LEU A 111 -8.74 4.21 -3.96
C LEU A 111 -10.04 5.03 -3.77
N SER A 112 -11.16 4.35 -3.51
CA SER A 112 -12.45 4.92 -3.10
C SER A 112 -12.81 4.44 -1.69
N LYS A 113 -13.92 4.94 -1.17
CA LYS A 113 -14.44 4.59 0.16
C LYS A 113 -15.84 3.99 0.06
N LYS A 114 -16.27 3.28 1.10
CA LYS A 114 -17.48 2.46 1.15
C LYS A 114 -18.77 3.25 0.87
N GLU A 115 -18.80 4.54 1.18
CA GLU A 115 -19.97 5.39 0.95
C GLU A 115 -20.21 5.73 -0.54
N ASP A 116 -19.18 5.64 -1.38
CA ASP A 116 -19.32 5.64 -2.84
C ASP A 116 -18.05 5.02 -3.46
N LEU A 117 -18.21 3.78 -3.92
CA LEU A 117 -17.14 2.92 -4.44
C LEU A 117 -16.70 3.29 -5.85
N HIS A 118 -17.49 4.06 -6.61
CA HIS A 118 -17.22 4.36 -8.02
C HIS A 118 -16.37 5.61 -8.21
N THR A 119 -16.42 6.52 -7.23
CA THR A 119 -15.76 7.82 -7.30
C THR A 119 -14.56 7.88 -6.36
N PRO A 120 -13.32 7.75 -6.87
CA PRO A 120 -12.12 7.74 -6.03
C PRO A 120 -11.85 9.10 -5.39
N ASP A 121 -11.18 9.06 -4.24
CA ASP A 121 -10.71 10.24 -3.51
C ASP A 121 -9.19 10.46 -3.63
N LYS A 122 -8.49 9.60 -4.39
CA LYS A 122 -7.08 9.75 -4.73
C LYS A 122 -6.73 9.22 -6.11
N VAL A 123 -5.65 9.74 -6.69
CA VAL A 123 -4.97 9.20 -7.88
C VAL A 123 -3.59 8.74 -7.46
N ILE A 124 -3.17 7.56 -7.92
CA ILE A 124 -1.87 6.96 -7.60
C ILE A 124 -1.08 6.60 -8.87
N PHE A 125 0.24 6.78 -8.79
CA PHE A 125 1.21 6.26 -9.74
C PHE A 125 2.11 5.27 -9.01
N ASP A 126 2.10 4.02 -9.48
CA ASP A 126 2.91 2.93 -8.95
C ASP A 126 4.21 2.84 -9.78
N LEU A 127 5.35 2.94 -9.11
CA LEU A 127 6.65 3.10 -9.75
C LEU A 127 7.57 1.97 -9.30
N ASP A 128 7.72 0.97 -10.16
CA ASP A 128 8.66 -0.12 -9.97
C ASP A 128 9.98 0.14 -10.72
N PRO A 129 11.12 -0.23 -10.11
CA PRO A 129 12.39 -0.16 -10.80
C PRO A 129 12.42 -1.16 -11.96
N PRO A 130 13.02 -0.77 -13.10
CA PRO A 130 13.63 -1.75 -13.99
C PRO A 130 14.60 -2.64 -13.21
N LYS A 131 14.92 -3.81 -13.76
CA LYS A 131 15.80 -4.78 -13.10
C LYS A 131 17.08 -4.09 -12.62
N ASP A 132 17.40 -4.24 -11.33
CA ASP A 132 18.59 -3.73 -10.65
C ASP A 132 18.80 -2.20 -10.77
N ALA A 133 17.71 -1.41 -10.90
CA ALA A 133 17.77 0.03 -11.16
C ALA A 133 17.03 0.88 -10.11
N PHE A 134 17.34 0.71 -8.82
CA PHE A 134 16.67 1.46 -7.73
C PHE A 134 16.91 2.98 -7.80
N GLU A 135 18.15 3.42 -8.03
CA GLU A 135 18.47 4.84 -8.17
C GLU A 135 17.67 5.49 -9.31
N LYS A 136 17.45 4.76 -10.41
CA LYS A 136 16.65 5.23 -11.54
C LYS A 136 15.19 5.42 -11.16
N VAL A 137 14.58 4.51 -10.39
CA VAL A 137 13.19 4.71 -9.94
C VAL A 137 13.08 5.83 -8.92
N LYS A 138 14.09 6.03 -8.07
CA LYS A 138 14.16 7.17 -7.16
C LYS A 138 14.22 8.50 -7.92
N GLU A 139 15.09 8.59 -8.93
CA GLU A 139 15.19 9.78 -9.80
C GLU A 139 13.87 10.04 -10.54
N ALA A 140 13.26 9.01 -11.14
CA ALA A 140 11.95 9.12 -11.78
C ALA A 140 10.86 9.59 -10.81
N THR A 141 10.86 9.07 -9.58
CA THR A 141 9.90 9.45 -8.52
C THR A 141 10.01 10.93 -8.19
N GLN A 142 11.23 11.47 -8.06
CA GLN A 142 11.44 12.90 -7.83
C GLN A 142 10.91 13.74 -8.99
N LYS A 143 11.23 13.38 -10.24
CA LYS A 143 10.74 14.11 -11.43
C LYS A 143 9.22 14.12 -11.53
N ILE A 144 8.57 13.00 -11.21
CA ILE A 144 7.10 12.88 -11.17
C ILE A 144 6.52 13.78 -10.08
N GLY A 145 7.12 13.80 -8.89
CA GLY A 145 6.76 14.70 -7.80
C GLY A 145 6.80 16.18 -8.22
N ASP A 146 7.94 16.62 -8.73
CA ASP A 146 8.17 17.99 -9.18
C ASP A 146 7.17 18.40 -10.27
N PHE A 147 6.88 17.50 -11.21
CA PHE A 147 5.88 17.73 -12.25
C PHE A 147 4.49 17.93 -11.65
N LEU A 148 4.04 17.00 -10.78
CA LEU A 148 2.71 17.07 -10.18
C LEU A 148 2.55 18.30 -9.28
N GLN A 149 3.60 18.73 -8.58
CA GLN A 149 3.60 19.99 -7.84
C GLN A 149 3.41 21.20 -8.76
N LYS A 150 4.12 21.26 -9.90
CA LYS A 150 3.96 22.33 -10.91
C LYS A 150 2.55 22.36 -11.52
N GLU A 151 1.91 21.20 -11.65
CA GLU A 151 0.51 21.06 -12.08
C GLU A 151 -0.51 21.31 -10.94
N GLY A 152 -0.06 21.73 -9.75
CA GLY A 152 -0.91 22.10 -8.62
C GLY A 152 -1.58 20.92 -7.91
N LYS A 153 -1.02 19.71 -7.98
CA LYS A 153 -1.64 18.48 -7.44
C LYS A 153 -1.29 18.15 -5.98
N ASN A 154 -0.33 18.83 -5.36
CA ASN A 154 0.13 18.53 -3.98
C ASN A 154 0.39 17.03 -3.73
N PRO A 155 1.33 16.40 -4.47
CA PRO A 155 1.58 14.97 -4.37
C PRO A 155 2.26 14.59 -3.05
N HIS A 156 1.96 13.38 -2.58
CA HIS A 156 2.64 12.65 -1.52
C HIS A 156 3.47 11.52 -2.11
N VAL A 157 4.48 11.05 -1.37
CA VAL A 157 5.35 9.94 -1.78
C VAL A 157 5.54 8.94 -0.65
N MET A 158 5.67 7.66 -1.00
CA MET A 158 6.01 6.59 -0.06
C MET A 158 6.90 5.54 -0.72
N THR A 159 7.76 4.88 0.05
CA THR A 159 8.28 3.58 -0.38
C THR A 159 7.16 2.55 -0.33
N THR A 160 7.17 1.57 -1.24
CA THR A 160 6.26 0.42 -1.10
C THR A 160 6.72 -0.55 -0.03
N GLY A 161 7.96 -0.45 0.45
CA GLY A 161 8.57 -1.40 1.40
C GLY A 161 9.00 -2.72 0.76
N LYS A 162 8.98 -2.82 -0.58
CA LYS A 162 9.39 -4.01 -1.33
C LYS A 162 10.33 -3.70 -2.50
N SER A 163 9.85 -2.93 -3.48
CA SER A 163 10.57 -2.76 -4.76
C SER A 163 10.72 -1.30 -5.19
N GLY A 164 9.73 -0.46 -4.94
CA GLY A 164 9.64 0.86 -5.56
C GLY A 164 8.90 1.88 -4.71
N PHE A 165 8.23 2.80 -5.39
CA PHE A 165 7.56 3.95 -4.77
C PHE A 165 6.11 4.06 -5.24
N HIS A 166 5.26 4.62 -4.39
CA HIS A 166 4.00 5.20 -4.83
C HIS A 166 4.08 6.71 -4.71
N VAL A 167 3.57 7.40 -5.73
CA VAL A 167 3.25 8.82 -5.67
C VAL A 167 1.75 8.97 -5.81
N TRP A 168 1.09 9.70 -4.90
CA TRP A 168 -0.36 9.91 -4.98
C TRP A 168 -0.74 11.33 -4.64
N TYR A 169 -1.94 11.73 -5.02
CA TYR A 169 -2.54 12.97 -4.55
C TYR A 169 -4.04 12.80 -4.35
N ASP A 170 -4.58 13.57 -3.42
CA ASP A 170 -6.01 13.54 -3.10
C ASP A 170 -6.81 14.39 -4.10
N ILE A 171 -8.04 13.96 -4.35
CA ILE A 171 -8.94 14.58 -5.33
C ILE A 171 -10.35 14.69 -4.75
N ARG A 172 -11.11 15.66 -5.26
CA ARG A 172 -12.55 15.70 -5.00
C ARG A 172 -13.22 14.54 -5.74
N ARG A 173 -14.16 13.89 -5.04
CA ARG A 173 -14.98 12.78 -5.56
C ARG A 173 -16.07 13.34 -6.49
N THR A 174 -15.68 13.68 -7.71
CA THR A 174 -16.57 14.29 -8.72
C THR A 174 -16.60 13.54 -10.05
N LYS A 175 -15.72 12.57 -10.25
CA LYS A 175 -15.59 11.79 -11.48
C LYS A 175 -15.27 10.36 -11.13
N ASP A 176 -15.74 9.44 -11.95
CA ASP A 176 -15.52 8.01 -11.74
C ASP A 176 -14.07 7.58 -12.01
N PHE A 177 -13.82 6.30 -11.81
CA PHE A 177 -12.51 5.70 -12.06
C PHE A 177 -12.04 5.77 -13.52
N ASP A 178 -12.93 5.67 -14.50
CA ASP A 178 -12.54 5.64 -15.91
C ASP A 178 -12.10 7.03 -16.36
N GLU A 179 -12.85 8.07 -15.98
CA GLU A 179 -12.46 9.46 -16.20
C GLU A 179 -11.13 9.79 -15.50
N ARG A 180 -10.97 9.39 -14.23
CA ARG A 180 -9.75 9.66 -13.45
C ARG A 180 -8.55 8.89 -14.00
N ARG A 181 -8.74 7.70 -14.56
CA ARG A 181 -7.68 6.94 -15.23
C ARG A 181 -7.20 7.62 -16.50
N GLU A 182 -8.10 8.15 -17.32
CA GLU A 182 -7.71 8.87 -18.53
C GLU A 182 -7.01 10.20 -18.21
N GLU A 183 -7.43 10.91 -17.15
CA GLU A 183 -6.68 12.07 -16.63
C GLU A 183 -5.27 11.68 -16.16
N ALA A 184 -5.14 10.63 -15.36
CA ALA A 184 -3.85 10.12 -14.88
C ALA A 184 -2.94 9.68 -16.04
N LYS A 185 -3.51 9.03 -17.06
CA LYS A 185 -2.81 8.65 -18.29
C LYS A 185 -2.34 9.85 -19.10
N SER A 186 -3.14 10.91 -19.18
CA SER A 186 -2.73 12.15 -19.84
C SER A 186 -1.54 12.79 -19.11
N LEU A 187 -1.60 12.86 -17.78
CA LEU A 187 -0.47 13.32 -16.96
C LEU A 187 0.77 12.44 -17.19
N ALA A 188 0.61 11.11 -17.19
CA ALA A 188 1.71 10.19 -17.45
C ALA A 188 2.36 10.39 -18.82
N LYS A 189 1.57 10.64 -19.87
CA LYS A 189 2.09 10.98 -21.21
C LYS A 189 2.89 12.28 -21.18
N ASN A 190 2.36 13.33 -20.55
CA ASN A 190 3.05 14.61 -20.45
C ASN A 190 4.36 14.51 -19.65
N MET A 191 4.36 13.73 -18.56
CA MET A 191 5.57 13.44 -17.77
C MET A 191 6.62 12.70 -18.61
N LYS A 192 6.19 11.68 -19.36
CA LYS A 192 7.05 10.96 -20.31
C LYS A 192 7.62 11.89 -21.38
N GLU A 193 6.83 12.81 -21.94
CA GLU A 193 7.32 13.75 -22.97
C GLU A 193 8.38 14.70 -22.44
N LYS A 194 8.29 15.11 -21.16
CA LYS A 194 9.31 15.95 -20.51
C LYS A 194 10.56 15.17 -20.08
N HIS A 195 10.42 13.88 -19.79
CA HIS A 195 11.50 13.02 -19.31
C HIS A 195 11.57 11.67 -20.07
N PRO A 196 11.68 11.70 -21.41
CA PRO A 196 11.60 10.49 -22.25
C PRO A 196 12.80 9.54 -22.07
N GLU A 197 13.89 10.01 -21.47
CA GLU A 197 15.10 9.26 -21.16
C GLU A 197 14.89 8.23 -20.03
N ILE A 198 13.99 8.51 -19.09
CA ILE A 198 13.83 7.74 -17.85
C ILE A 198 12.41 7.21 -17.63
N LEU A 199 11.40 7.85 -18.24
CA LEU A 199 9.99 7.47 -18.08
C LEU A 199 9.41 6.80 -19.32
N THR A 200 8.46 5.90 -19.10
CA THR A 200 7.65 5.29 -20.17
C THR A 200 6.21 5.09 -19.73
N THR A 201 5.30 5.06 -20.70
CA THR A 201 3.90 4.66 -20.53
C THR A 201 3.61 3.30 -21.19
N ALA A 202 4.66 2.58 -21.61
CA ALA A 202 4.52 1.26 -22.21
C ALA A 202 4.14 0.21 -21.16
N THR A 203 2.96 -0.38 -21.32
CA THR A 203 2.42 -1.36 -20.36
C THR A 203 3.19 -2.68 -20.40
N ARG A 204 3.57 -3.16 -21.60
CA ARG A 204 4.38 -4.38 -21.78
C ARG A 204 5.81 -4.14 -21.32
N LYS A 205 6.34 -5.00 -20.44
CA LYS A 205 7.70 -4.90 -19.88
C LYS A 205 8.79 -4.84 -20.95
N ASP A 206 8.67 -5.66 -21.99
CA ASP A 206 9.67 -5.73 -23.08
C ASP A 206 9.77 -4.43 -23.88
N ASN A 207 8.72 -3.60 -23.86
CA ASN A 207 8.66 -2.31 -24.57
C ASN A 207 9.05 -1.12 -23.66
N ARG A 208 9.57 -1.38 -22.46
CA ARG A 208 9.93 -0.31 -21.51
C ARG A 208 11.35 0.20 -21.72
N ASP A 209 12.20 -0.48 -22.48
CA ASP A 209 13.57 -0.05 -22.80
C ASP A 209 14.38 0.38 -21.56
N ASN A 210 14.27 -0.38 -20.47
CA ASN A 210 14.93 -0.08 -19.18
C ASN A 210 14.52 1.28 -18.56
N LYS A 211 13.33 1.80 -18.89
CA LYS A 211 12.72 3.00 -18.30
C LYS A 211 11.69 2.64 -17.24
N VAL A 212 11.44 3.57 -16.34
CA VAL A 212 10.43 3.45 -15.28
C VAL A 212 9.06 3.62 -15.89
N PHE A 213 8.21 2.60 -15.73
CA PHE A 213 6.82 2.68 -16.15
C PHE A 213 6.05 3.54 -15.16
N ILE A 214 5.40 4.59 -15.67
CA ILE A 214 4.47 5.40 -14.89
C ILE A 214 3.15 4.61 -14.80
N ASP A 215 3.02 3.72 -13.82
CA ASP A 215 1.85 2.86 -13.72
C ASP A 215 0.64 3.64 -13.16
N TYR A 216 -0.17 4.15 -14.08
CA TYR A 216 -1.45 4.79 -13.80
C TYR A 216 -2.63 3.78 -13.77
N LEU A 217 -2.38 2.48 -13.98
CA LEU A 217 -3.44 1.47 -14.14
C LEU A 217 -4.11 1.08 -12.82
N ARG A 218 -3.48 1.42 -11.69
CA ARG A 218 -4.08 1.29 -10.35
C ARG A 218 -5.34 2.14 -10.17
N ASN A 219 -5.52 3.17 -10.99
CA ASN A 219 -6.69 4.05 -10.96
C ASN A 219 -7.89 3.40 -11.66
N ALA A 220 -8.39 2.30 -11.12
CA ALA A 220 -9.56 1.61 -11.66
C ALA A 220 -10.40 1.00 -10.54
N TYR A 221 -11.70 0.80 -10.81
CA TYR A 221 -12.62 0.18 -9.86
C TYR A 221 -12.10 -1.19 -9.39
N GLY A 222 -12.08 -1.39 -8.07
CA GLY A 222 -11.62 -2.63 -7.44
C GLY A 222 -10.11 -2.87 -7.46
N GLN A 223 -9.31 -1.99 -8.06
CA GLN A 223 -7.86 -2.00 -7.87
C GLN A 223 -7.50 -1.52 -6.47
N THR A 224 -6.38 -2.02 -5.97
CA THR A 224 -5.88 -1.69 -4.64
C THR A 224 -4.42 -1.26 -4.70
N SER A 225 -4.01 -0.50 -3.68
CA SER A 225 -2.62 -0.17 -3.41
C SER A 225 -2.26 -0.64 -2.01
N VAL A 226 -0.98 -0.95 -1.75
CA VAL A 226 -0.54 -1.21 -0.38
C VAL A 226 -0.88 -0.01 0.52
N CYS A 227 -1.46 -0.29 1.68
CA CYS A 227 -1.77 0.73 2.67
C CYS A 227 -0.46 1.28 3.25
N PRO A 228 -0.33 2.62 3.39
CA PRO A 228 0.68 3.22 4.25
C PRO A 228 0.79 2.50 5.60
N TYR A 229 2.03 2.30 6.05
CA TYR A 229 2.45 1.57 7.25
C TYR A 229 2.18 0.07 7.27
N SER A 230 1.72 -0.52 6.16
CA SER A 230 1.62 -1.97 6.07
C SER A 230 3.02 -2.61 5.97
N LEU A 231 3.20 -3.73 6.68
CA LEU A 231 4.35 -4.61 6.47
C LEU A 231 4.27 -5.31 5.11
N ARG A 232 5.43 -5.73 4.60
CA ARG A 232 5.58 -6.50 3.37
C ARG A 232 6.15 -7.90 3.70
N PRO A 233 5.68 -8.97 3.05
CA PRO A 233 6.13 -10.34 3.29
C PRO A 233 7.46 -10.58 2.56
N ILE A 234 8.50 -9.93 3.05
CA ILE A 234 9.89 -10.10 2.61
C ILE A 234 10.75 -10.32 3.86
N PRO A 235 11.96 -10.93 3.75
CA PRO A 235 12.77 -11.30 4.91
C PRO A 235 13.03 -10.17 5.90
N SER A 236 13.19 -8.93 5.41
CA SER A 236 13.44 -7.75 6.24
C SER A 236 12.21 -7.20 6.97
N ALA A 237 11.01 -7.73 6.69
CA ALA A 237 9.73 -7.16 7.14
C ALA A 237 9.63 -5.65 6.80
N GLY A 238 9.90 -5.31 5.53
CA GLY A 238 9.84 -3.94 5.03
C GLY A 238 8.47 -3.27 5.25
N VAL A 239 8.46 -1.95 5.45
CA VAL A 239 7.25 -1.17 5.73
C VAL A 239 6.97 -0.21 4.58
N ALA A 240 5.73 -0.21 4.10
CA ALA A 240 5.27 0.75 3.10
C ALA A 240 5.16 2.15 3.72
N THR A 241 6.19 2.99 3.59
CA THR A 241 6.38 4.14 4.50
C THR A 241 6.17 5.48 3.78
N PRO A 242 5.18 6.31 4.19
CA PRO A 242 5.07 7.70 3.75
C PRO A 242 6.31 8.52 4.10
N LEU A 243 6.78 9.30 3.13
CA LEU A 243 7.97 10.13 3.22
C LEU A 243 7.62 11.61 3.06
N ASP A 244 8.46 12.46 3.63
CA ASP A 244 8.57 13.84 3.16
C ASP A 244 9.40 13.84 1.87
N TRP A 245 9.16 14.78 0.96
CA TRP A 245 9.88 14.81 -0.33
C TRP A 245 11.40 14.92 -0.14
N GLU A 246 11.85 15.65 0.88
CA GLU A 246 13.26 15.82 1.24
C GLU A 246 13.92 14.51 1.72
N GLU A 247 13.14 13.56 2.23
CA GLU A 247 13.65 12.24 2.64
C GLU A 247 13.94 11.35 1.43
N LEU A 248 13.32 11.59 0.26
CA LEU A 248 13.44 10.72 -0.90
C LEU A 248 14.91 10.52 -1.31
N SER A 249 15.70 11.61 -1.34
CA SER A 249 17.13 11.56 -1.68
C SER A 249 17.96 10.67 -0.75
N LYS A 250 17.53 10.49 0.50
CA LYS A 250 18.19 9.69 1.55
C LYS A 250 17.74 8.23 1.55
N ILE A 251 16.85 7.82 0.64
CA ILE A 251 16.45 6.42 0.50
C ILE A 251 17.47 5.69 -0.37
N GLU A 252 18.12 4.68 0.19
CA GLU A 252 19.14 3.84 -0.45
C GLU A 252 18.56 2.51 -0.96
N LYS A 253 17.44 2.06 -0.40
CA LYS A 253 16.75 0.82 -0.78
C LYS A 253 15.25 0.88 -0.49
N PRO A 254 14.40 0.11 -1.19
CA PRO A 254 12.94 0.23 -1.08
C PRO A 254 12.38 -0.20 0.29
N ASP A 255 13.08 -1.07 1.00
CA ASP A 255 12.76 -1.57 2.34
C ASP A 255 13.65 -0.92 3.41
N GLN A 256 14.19 0.29 3.15
CA GLN A 256 15.02 1.04 4.11
C GLN A 256 14.35 1.18 5.46
N TYR A 257 13.03 1.43 5.46
CA TYR A 257 12.21 1.35 6.64
C TYR A 257 11.57 -0.04 6.74
N SER A 258 11.77 -0.66 7.89
CA SER A 258 11.31 -2.00 8.20
C SER A 258 10.79 -2.08 9.62
N PHE A 259 10.26 -3.25 10.00
CA PHE A 259 9.82 -3.55 11.35
C PHE A 259 10.82 -3.09 12.43
N SER A 260 12.12 -3.30 12.20
CA SER A 260 13.16 -3.06 13.20
C SER A 260 13.49 -1.58 13.45
N ASN A 261 13.17 -0.68 12.52
CA ASN A 261 13.63 0.71 12.59
C ASN A 261 12.56 1.79 12.41
N ILE A 262 11.34 1.44 11.96
CA ILE A 262 10.31 2.43 11.64
C ILE A 262 9.90 3.28 12.85
N PHE A 263 9.75 2.69 14.04
CA PHE A 263 9.38 3.44 15.25
C PHE A 263 10.46 4.42 15.68
N ARG A 264 11.74 4.09 15.47
CA ARG A 264 12.84 5.03 15.69
C ARG A 264 12.73 6.23 14.75
N ARG A 265 12.43 6.00 13.47
CA ARG A 265 12.21 7.09 12.51
C ARG A 265 10.99 7.94 12.89
N LEU A 266 9.89 7.34 13.31
CA LEU A 266 8.69 8.07 13.71
C LEU A 266 8.93 8.94 14.96
N GLY A 267 9.77 8.50 15.89
CA GLY A 267 10.16 9.29 17.06
C GLY A 267 11.05 10.51 16.73
N GLN A 268 11.69 10.53 15.55
CA GLN A 268 12.51 11.67 15.08
C GLN A 268 11.70 12.73 14.34
N LYS A 269 10.43 12.45 14.02
CA LYS A 269 9.52 13.34 13.28
C LYS A 269 8.56 14.15 14.18
N ALA A 270 8.73 14.08 15.49
CA ALA A 270 7.89 14.76 16.46
C ALA A 270 8.21 16.26 16.57
#